data_AF-A0A2V8FWJ5-F1
#
_entry.id   AF-A0A2V8FWJ5-F1
#
_cell.length_a   1.000
_cell.length_b   1.000
_cell.length_c   1.000
_cell.angle_alpha   90.00
_cell.angle_beta   90.00
_cell.angle_gamma   90.00
#
_symmetry.space_group_name_H-M   'P 1'
#
loop_
_entity.id
_entity.type
_entity.pdbx_description
1 polymer ?
#
loop_
_entity_poly.entity_id
_entity_poly.type
_entity_poly.pdbx_seq_one_letter_code
_entity_poly.pdbx_strand_id
1 'polypeptide(L)' 'MFRKLVETSTIEVDGQRYVVHYFEHRTARGARRYSCEVLLDAADRIILDDDSITSLKAKVARLAPATVYSRVLARTAAA' A
#
# COMPACT_ATOMS: atom_id res chain seq x y z
N MET A 1 -10.38 -15.40 4.65
CA MET A 1 -8.95 -15.68 4.34
C MET A 1 -8.11 -14.71 5.16
N PHE A 2 -7.25 -15.23 6.04
CA PHE A 2 -6.52 -14.42 7.01
C PHE A 2 -5.29 -13.76 6.36
N ARG A 3 -5.14 -12.45 6.52
CA ARG A 3 -3.96 -11.66 6.12
C ARG A 3 -3.12 -11.41 7.37
N LYS A 4 -1.90 -11.92 7.40
CA LYS A 4 -0.95 -11.70 8.50
C LYS A 4 -0.20 -10.40 8.25
N LEU A 5 -0.27 -9.42 9.16
CA LEU A 5 0.61 -8.26 9.12
C LEU A 5 2.06 -8.73 9.31
N VAL A 6 2.92 -8.41 8.35
CA VAL A 6 4.34 -8.79 8.38
C VAL A 6 5.26 -7.61 8.60
N GLU A 7 4.85 -6.40 8.21
CA GLU A 7 5.66 -5.20 8.36
C GLU A 7 4.80 -3.93 8.34
N THR A 8 5.25 -2.92 9.09
CA THR A 8 4.75 -1.54 8.99
C THR A 8 5.91 -0.64 8.61
N SER A 9 5.72 0.20 7.60
CA SER A 9 6.67 1.22 7.18
C SER A 9 5.98 2.57 6.96
N THR A 10 6.76 3.57 6.57
CA THR A 10 6.24 4.86 6.12
C THR A 10 6.80 5.21 4.75
N ILE A 11 6.05 6.00 3.98
CA ILE A 11 6.54 6.70 2.79
C ILE A 11 6.32 8.20 2.97
N GLU A 12 7.20 8.99 2.39
CA GLU A 12 7.09 10.45 2.37
C GLU A 12 6.67 10.91 0.97
N VAL A 13 5.63 11.73 0.91
CA VAL A 13 5.11 12.36 -0.32
C VAL A 13 4.77 13.80 0.03
N ASP A 14 5.42 14.76 -0.64
CA ASP A 14 5.28 16.21 -0.39
C ASP A 14 5.36 16.62 1.09
N GLY A 15 6.34 16.06 1.80
CA GLY A 15 6.57 16.34 3.22
C GLY A 15 5.52 15.73 4.17
N GLN A 16 4.53 15.01 3.64
CA GLN A 16 3.55 14.25 4.41
C GLN A 16 3.97 12.78 4.50
N ARG A 17 3.78 12.19 5.69
CA ARG A 17 4.08 10.79 5.96
C ARG A 17 2.82 9.94 5.86
N TYR A 18 2.88 8.90 5.05
CA TYR A 18 1.81 7.91 4.91
C TYR A 18 2.28 6.57 5.44
N VAL A 19 1.44 5.94 6.27
CA VAL A 19 1.73 4.61 6.82
C VAL A 19 1.47 3.56 5.76
N VAL A 20 2.35 2.57 5.68
CA VAL A 20 2.21 1.40 4.81
C VAL A 20 2.21 0.14 5.66
N HIS A 21 1.14 -0.65 5.55
CA HIS A 21 1.04 -1.97 6.17
C HIS A 21 1.25 -3.05 5.12
N TYR A 22 2.19 -3.96 5.35
CA TYR A 22 2.43 -5.11 4.49
C TYR A 22 1.85 -6.37 5.11
N PHE A 23 1.20 -7.17 4.28
CA PHE A 23 0.53 -8.39 4.68
C PHE A 23 1.00 -9.57 3.85
N GLU A 24 1.10 -10.73 4.48
CA GLU A 24 1.23 -12.03 3.83
C GLU A 24 -0.10 -12.77 3.92
N HIS A 25 -0.48 -13.45 2.84
CA HIS A 25 -1.54 -14.46 2.87
C HIS A 25 -1.19 -15.65 1.98
N ARG A 26 -1.89 -16.76 2.18
CA ARG A 26 -1.78 -17.95 1.33
C ARG A 26 -3.04 -18.11 0.51
N THR A 27 -2.90 -18.30 -0.80
CA THR A 27 -3.99 -18.62 -1.72
C THR A 27 -4.67 -19.95 -1.36
N ALA A 28 -5.87 -20.20 -1.91
CA ALA A 28 -6.55 -21.50 -1.75
C ALA A 28 -5.70 -22.69 -2.22
N ARG A 29 -4.79 -22.46 -3.19
CA ARG A 29 -3.83 -23.44 -3.71
C ARG A 29 -2.51 -23.50 -2.92
N GLY A 30 -2.40 -22.79 -1.80
CA GLY A 30 -1.24 -22.80 -0.90
C GLY A 30 -0.10 -21.84 -1.28
N ALA A 31 -0.15 -21.18 -2.44
CA ALA A 31 0.87 -20.20 -2.83
C ALA A 31 0.87 -18.98 -1.91
N ARG A 32 2.05 -18.46 -1.54
CA ARG A 32 2.18 -17.21 -0.78
C ARG A 32 1.93 -16.00 -1.70
N ARG A 33 1.27 -14.99 -1.16
CA ARG A 33 1.00 -13.71 -1.81
C ARG A 33 1.19 -12.60 -0.79
N TYR A 34 1.63 -11.46 -1.29
CA TYR A 34 1.89 -10.28 -0.48
C TYR A 34 0.99 -9.15 -0.95
N SER A 35 0.53 -8.33 -0.02
CA SER A 35 -0.23 -7.13 -0.33
C SER A 35 0.17 -6.02 0.62
N CYS A 36 0.08 -4.76 0.21
CA CYS A 36 0.22 -3.63 1.10
C CYS A 36 -1.01 -2.73 1.08
N GLU A 37 -1.21 -2.01 2.16
CA GLU A 37 -2.17 -0.91 2.27
C GLU A 37 -1.41 0.36 2.62
N VAL A 38 -1.43 1.36 1.71
CA VAL A 38 -0.96 2.73 2.00
C VAL A 38 -2.17 3.51 2.53
N LEU A 39 -2.10 3.98 3.77
CA LEU A 39 -3.20 4.64 4.45
C LEU A 39 -3.22 6.14 4.13
N LEU A 40 -4.28 6.63 3.50
CA LEU A 40 -4.45 8.03 3.13
C LEU A 40 -5.29 8.80 4.17
N ASP A 41 -6.31 8.14 4.70
CA ASP A 41 -7.11 8.58 5.85
C ASP A 41 -7.79 7.36 6.52
N ALA A 42 -8.77 7.57 7.41
CA ALA A 42 -9.44 6.48 8.12
C ALA A 42 -10.23 5.53 7.21
N ALA A 43 -10.73 6.01 6.07
CA ALA A 43 -11.56 5.25 5.14
C ALA A 43 -10.86 4.96 3.80
N ASP A 44 -9.85 5.75 3.42
CA ASP A 44 -9.16 5.70 2.14
C ASP A 44 -7.79 5.03 2.22
N ARG A 45 -7.55 4.09 1.30
CA ARG A 45 -6.33 3.30 1.22
C ARG A 45 -6.01 2.92 -0.22
N ILE A 46 -4.73 2.97 -0.56
CA ILE A 46 -4.22 2.38 -1.82
C ILE A 46 -3.78 0.96 -1.51
N ILE A 47 -4.26 0.00 -2.29
CA ILE A 47 -3.92 -1.42 -2.12
C ILE A 47 -3.10 -1.87 -3.31
N LEU A 48 -1.95 -2.49 -3.05
CA LEU A 48 -1.11 -3.13 -4.06
C LEU A 48 -0.85 -4.58 -3.65
N ASP A 49 -0.76 -5.47 -4.62
CA ASP A 49 -0.40 -6.87 -4.41
C ASP A 49 0.81 -7.29 -5.25
N ASP A 50 1.48 -8.35 -4.79
CA ASP A 50 2.60 -8.96 -5.47
C ASP A 50 2.81 -10.43 -5.03
N ASP A 51 3.70 -11.14 -5.71
CA ASP A 51 4.08 -12.51 -5.38
C ASP A 51 5.22 -12.62 -4.36
N SER A 52 5.98 -11.54 -4.15
CA SER A 52 7.04 -11.46 -3.14
C SER A 52 7.02 -10.14 -2.37
N ILE A 53 7.54 -10.14 -1.16
CA ILE A 53 7.66 -8.91 -0.36
C ILE A 53 8.64 -7.91 -1.01
N THR A 54 9.70 -8.41 -1.66
CA THR A 54 10.73 -7.57 -2.28
C THR A 54 10.19 -6.83 -3.50
N SER A 55 9.49 -7.54 -4.40
CA SER A 55 8.84 -6.92 -5.57
C SER A 55 7.75 -5.95 -5.15
N LEU A 56 6.96 -6.30 -4.12
CA LEU A 56 5.94 -5.40 -3.56
C LEU A 56 6.55 -4.10 -3.04
N LYS A 57 7.63 -4.16 -2.26
CA LYS A 57 8.30 -2.95 -1.74
C LYS A 57 8.86 -2.08 -2.86
N ALA A 58 9.49 -2.69 -3.88
CA ALA A 58 9.97 -1.95 -5.04
C ALA A 58 8.81 -1.26 -5.80
N LYS A 59 7.67 -1.96 -5.93
CA LYS A 59 6.45 -1.41 -6.53
C LYS A 59 5.88 -0.25 -5.72
N VAL A 60 5.82 -0.37 -4.38
CA VAL A 60 5.40 0.71 -3.48
C VAL A 60 6.31 1.93 -3.65
N ALA A 61 7.63 1.76 -3.59
CA ALA A 61 8.58 2.86 -3.75
C ALA A 61 8.44 3.58 -5.09
N ARG A 62 8.10 2.85 -6.16
CA ARG A 62 7.96 3.42 -7.51
C ARG A 62 6.59 4.06 -7.77
N LEU A 63 5.51 3.46 -7.29
CA LEU A 63 4.14 3.85 -7.66
C LEU A 63 3.43 4.68 -6.59
N ALA A 64 3.64 4.37 -5.31
CA ALA A 64 2.86 4.98 -4.24
C ALA A 64 2.98 6.50 -4.20
N PRO A 65 4.15 7.15 -4.40
CA PRO A 65 4.24 8.61 -4.37
C PRO A 65 3.32 9.30 -5.38
N ALA A 66 3.37 8.87 -6.66
CA ALA A 66 2.54 9.46 -7.70
C ALA A 66 1.05 9.17 -7.49
N THR A 67 0.70 7.96 -7.02
CA THR A 67 -0.70 7.60 -6.73
C THR A 67 -1.26 8.38 -5.55
N VAL A 68 -0.49 8.54 -4.46
CA VAL A 68 -0.87 9.37 -3.31
C VAL A 68 -1.13 10.80 -3.77
N TYR A 69 -0.19 11.40 -4.53
CA TYR A 69 -0.33 12.76 -5.02
C TYR A 69 -1.60 12.94 -5.87
N SER A 70 -1.85 12.01 -6.80
CA SER A 70 -3.06 12.03 -7.62
C SER A 70 -4.35 11.93 -6.79
N ARG A 71 -4.38 11.09 -5.74
CA ARG A 71 -5.53 10.97 -4.83
C ARG A 71 -5.76 12.25 -4.02
N VAL A 72 -4.69 12.87 -3.52
CA VAL A 72 -4.77 14.15 -2.80
C VAL A 72 -5.35 15.24 -3.71
N LEU A 73 -4.84 15.38 -4.94
CA LEU A 73 -5.36 16.35 -5.90
C LEU A 73 -6.83 16.11 -6.23
N ALA A 74 -7.22 14.86 -6.46
CA ALA A 74 -8.61 14.51 -6.75
C ALA A 74 -9.55 14.84 -5.58
N ARG A 75 -9.09 14.65 -4.33
CA ARG A 75 -9.85 15.01 -3.13
C ARG A 75 -10.03 16.52 -3.01
N THR A 76 -8.98 17.30 -3.26
CA THR A 76 -9.06 18.77 -3.24
C THR A 76 -9.98 19.31 -4.32
N ALA A 77 -10.03 18.70 -5.51
CA ALA A 77 -10.92 19.13 -6.59
C ALA A 77 -12.41 18.85 -6.34
N ALA A 78 -12.73 17.91 -5.43
CA ALA A 78 -14.09 17.50 -5.11
C ALA A 78 -14.67 18.21 -3.86
N ALA A 79 -13.86 19.02 -3.16
CA ALA A 79 -14.23 19.82 -1.99
C ALA A 79 -14.64 21.24 -2.40
#